data_AF-A0A4S0JEV1-F1
#
_entry.id   AF-A0A4S0JEV1-F1
#
_cell.length_a   1.000
_cell.length_b   1.000
_cell.length_c   1.000
_cell.angle_alpha   90.00
_cell.angle_beta   90.00
_cell.angle_gamma   90.00
#
_symmetry.space_group_name_H-M   'P 1'
#
loop_
_entity.id
_entity.type
_entity.pdbx_description
1 polymer ?
#
loop_
_entity_poly.entity_id
_entity_poly.type
_entity_poly.pdbx_seq_one_letter_code
_entity_poly.pdbx_strand_id
1 'polypeptide(L)'
;DIGQLLPLHSTASGIIYLAFARDEAVKACLATPLEAFTAHTLTEPAALARSMGEARERGYSICDQGLEEGVISVAAAILAADGFALGTIAVAA
;
A
#
# COMPACT_ATOMS: atom_id res chain seq x y z
N ASP A 1 -0.20 14.64 -8.81
CA ASP A 1 0.93 15.53 -9.16
C ASP A 1 2.28 15.00 -8.71
N ILE A 2 3.37 15.46 -9.34
CA ILE A 2 4.73 15.12 -8.88
C ILE A 2 4.92 15.65 -7.45
N GLY A 3 5.41 14.79 -6.56
CA GLY A 3 5.59 15.13 -5.14
C GLY A 3 4.33 15.02 -4.29
N GLN A 4 3.21 14.57 -4.86
CA GLN A 4 1.99 14.29 -4.10
C GLN A 4 2.24 13.12 -3.14
N LEU A 5 1.89 13.33 -1.87
CA LEU A 5 1.87 12.28 -0.87
C LEU A 5 0.54 11.54 -0.98
N LEU A 6 0.62 10.21 -1.07
CA LEU A 6 -0.54 9.33 -1.09
C LEU A 6 -0.60 8.51 0.20
N PRO A 7 -1.80 8.23 0.75
CA PRO A 7 -1.92 7.40 1.94
C PRO A 7 -1.49 5.96 1.64
N LEU A 8 -0.75 5.36 2.56
CA LEU A 8 -0.14 4.05 2.32
C LEU A 8 -1.16 2.91 2.31
N HIS A 9 -2.23 3.00 3.12
CA HIS A 9 -3.22 1.94 3.26
C HIS A 9 -4.25 1.90 2.14
N SER A 10 -4.43 3.01 1.41
CA SER A 10 -5.49 3.18 0.42
C SER A 10 -5.02 3.08 -1.03
N THR A 11 -3.75 2.73 -1.26
CA THR A 11 -3.17 2.67 -2.61
C THR A 11 -2.41 1.36 -2.83
N ALA A 12 -2.36 0.87 -4.07
CA ALA A 12 -1.57 -0.32 -4.38
C ALA A 12 -0.08 -0.09 -4.04
N SER A 13 0.47 1.05 -4.48
CA SER A 13 1.86 1.44 -4.19
C SER A 13 2.14 1.48 -2.68
N GLY A 14 1.25 2.06 -1.88
CA GLY A 14 1.40 2.11 -0.44
C GLY A 14 1.38 0.72 0.22
N ILE A 15 0.44 -0.14 -0.18
CA ILE A 15 0.31 -1.49 0.39
C ILE A 15 1.55 -2.34 0.08
N ILE A 16 2.04 -2.35 -1.17
CA ILE A 16 3.24 -3.13 -1.52
C ILE A 16 4.51 -2.51 -0.92
N TYR A 17 4.57 -1.19 -0.76
CA TYR A 17 5.66 -0.56 -0.01
C TYR A 17 5.69 -1.08 1.42
N LEU A 18 4.57 -1.04 2.14
CA LEU A 18 4.46 -1.53 3.51
C LEU A 18 4.75 -3.04 3.62
N ALA A 19 4.34 -3.84 2.64
CA ALA A 19 4.61 -5.27 2.59
C ALA A 19 6.12 -5.60 2.58
N PHE A 20 6.96 -4.69 2.09
CA PHE A 20 8.42 -4.82 2.07
C PHE A 20 9.13 -3.73 2.88
N ALA A 21 8.40 -2.97 3.70
CA ALA A 21 8.97 -1.94 4.55
C ALA A 21 9.63 -2.54 5.80
N ARG A 22 10.43 -1.72 6.47
CA ARG A 22 10.96 -2.04 7.80
C ARG A 22 9.82 -1.94 8.82
N ASP A 23 9.94 -2.71 9.91
CA ASP A 23 8.92 -2.79 10.96
C ASP A 23 8.55 -1.42 11.54
N GLU A 24 9.50 -0.48 11.61
CA GLU A 24 9.25 0.86 12.13
C GLU A 24 8.23 1.62 11.28
N ALA A 25 8.33 1.52 9.94
CA ALA A 25 7.41 2.17 9.02
C ALA A 25 6.01 1.54 9.09
N VAL A 26 5.95 0.20 9.19
CA VAL A 26 4.67 -0.52 9.36
C VAL A 26 4.00 -0.14 10.67
N LYS A 27 4.75 -0.15 11.77
CA LYS A 27 4.25 0.26 13.10
C LYS A 27 3.77 1.70 13.09
N ALA A 28 4.50 2.62 12.46
CA ALA A 28 4.09 4.02 12.36
C ALA A 28 2.77 4.17 11.59
N CYS A 29 2.60 3.45 10.47
CA CYS A 29 1.36 3.48 9.70
C CYS A 29 0.16 2.92 10.50
N LEU A 30 0.37 1.83 11.24
CA LEU A 30 -0.68 1.19 12.03
C LEU A 30 -0.98 1.90 13.36
N ALA A 31 -0.12 2.82 13.79
CA ALA A 31 -0.32 3.61 15.01
C ALA A 31 -1.29 4.77 14.83
N THR A 32 -1.64 5.12 13.58
CA THR A 32 -2.58 6.18 13.24
C THR A 32 -3.89 5.62 12.71
N PRO A 33 -5.03 6.29 12.94
CA PRO A 33 -6.30 5.91 12.30
C PRO A 33 -6.16 5.84 10.78
N LEU A 34 -6.66 4.76 10.18
CA LEU A 34 -6.68 4.59 8.73
C LEU A 34 -7.91 5.29 8.17
N GLU A 35 -7.72 6.49 7.63
CA GLU A 35 -8.78 7.32 7.07
C GLU A 35 -9.52 6.62 5.93
N ALA A 36 -10.84 6.76 5.89
CA ALA A 36 -11.68 6.27 4.80
C ALA A 36 -11.77 7.33 3.68
N PHE A 37 -11.35 6.98 2.47
CA PHE A 37 -11.47 7.85 1.29
C PHE A 37 -12.65 7.44 0.39
N THR A 38 -12.97 6.15 0.38
CA THR A 38 -14.08 5.53 -0.35
C THR A 38 -14.70 4.43 0.51
N ALA A 39 -15.80 3.83 0.04
CA ALA A 39 -16.38 2.64 0.67
C ALA A 39 -15.48 1.39 0.61
N HIS A 40 -14.42 1.40 -0.20
CA HIS A 40 -13.50 0.29 -0.42
C HIS A 40 -12.16 0.47 0.30
N THR A 41 -11.92 1.61 0.93
CA THR A 41 -10.68 1.88 1.65
C THR A 41 -10.45 0.88 2.79
N LEU A 42 -9.22 0.37 2.91
CA LEU A 42 -8.82 -0.50 4.02
C LEU A 42 -8.64 0.31 5.31
N THR A 43 -9.68 0.37 6.15
CA THR A 43 -9.65 1.14 7.41
C THR A 43 -9.26 0.30 8.63
N GLU A 44 -9.22 -1.03 8.48
CA GLU A 44 -8.92 -1.95 9.58
C GLU A 44 -7.47 -2.44 9.53
N PRO A 45 -6.68 -2.29 10.62
CA PRO A 45 -5.29 -2.76 10.67
C PRO A 45 -5.12 -4.23 10.28
N ALA A 46 -6.05 -5.09 10.70
CA ALA A 46 -6.02 -6.52 10.36
C ALA A 46 -6.29 -6.79 8.87
N ALA A 47 -7.11 -5.97 8.22
CA ALA A 47 -7.37 -6.08 6.78
C ALA A 47 -6.14 -5.60 5.98
N LEU A 48 -5.53 -4.50 6.39
CA LEU A 48 -4.28 -4.02 5.80
C LEU A 48 -3.15 -5.05 5.96
N ALA A 49 -3.00 -5.63 7.15
CA ALA A 49 -2.00 -6.68 7.41
C ALA A 49 -2.18 -7.91 6.51
N ARG A 50 -3.41 -8.34 6.27
CA ARG A 50 -3.73 -9.42 5.33
C ARG A 50 -3.33 -9.05 3.90
N SER A 51 -3.71 -7.85 3.45
CA SER A 51 -3.36 -7.34 2.12
C SER A 51 -1.85 -7.25 1.91
N MET A 52 -1.10 -6.81 2.93
CA MET A 52 0.37 -6.82 2.91
C MET A 52 0.95 -8.24 2.77
N GLY A 53 0.42 -9.21 3.53
CA GLY A 53 0.86 -10.61 3.45
C GLY A 53 0.63 -11.21 2.06
N GLU A 54 -0.56 -11.01 1.52
CA GLU A 54 -0.91 -11.41 0.16
C GLU A 54 -0.03 -10.75 -0.90
N ALA A 55 0.24 -9.45 -0.76
CA ALA A 55 1.09 -8.71 -1.68
C ALA A 55 2.53 -9.21 -1.65
N ARG A 56 3.03 -9.61 -0.46
CA ARG A 56 4.36 -10.21 -0.30
C ARG A 56 4.46 -11.57 -0.95
N GLU A 57 3.42 -12.40 -0.84
CA GLU A 57 3.36 -13.74 -1.44
C GLU A 57 3.33 -13.67 -2.98
N ARG A 58 2.53 -12.76 -3.54
CA ARG A 58 2.37 -12.61 -5.01
C ARG A 58 3.46 -11.77 -5.67
N GLY A 59 4.15 -10.92 -4.91
CA GLY A 59 5.12 -9.95 -5.43
C GLY A 59 4.51 -8.64 -5.96
N TYR A 60 3.19 -8.48 -5.84
CA TYR A 60 2.47 -7.26 -6.23
C TYR A 60 1.20 -7.06 -5.40
N SER A 61 0.78 -5.81 -5.22
CA SER A 61 -0.48 -5.44 -4.59
C SER A 61 -1.51 -5.05 -5.65
N ILE A 62 -2.79 -5.19 -5.28
CA ILE A 62 -3.92 -4.65 -6.03
C ILE A 62 -4.68 -3.74 -5.08
N CYS A 63 -5.09 -2.58 -5.56
CA CYS A 63 -6.01 -1.70 -4.86
C CYS A 63 -7.15 -1.35 -5.82
N ASP A 64 -8.34 -1.83 -5.50
CA ASP A 64 -9.57 -1.57 -6.23
C ASP A 64 -10.34 -0.49 -5.48
N GLN A 65 -10.34 0.71 -6.05
CA GLN A 65 -11.10 1.87 -5.59
C GLN A 65 -10.78 2.34 -4.17
N GLY A 66 -9.58 2.03 -3.65
CA GLY A 66 -9.25 2.30 -2.25
C GLY A 66 -9.05 3.78 -1.93
N LEU A 67 -8.56 4.59 -2.88
CA LEU A 67 -8.33 6.03 -2.71
C LEU A 67 -9.35 6.87 -3.49
N GLU A 68 -9.70 6.45 -4.70
CA GLU A 68 -10.63 7.15 -5.59
C GLU A 68 -11.60 6.14 -6.19
N GLU A 69 -12.90 6.45 -6.19
CA GLU A 69 -13.92 5.57 -6.79
C GLU A 69 -13.71 5.44 -8.30
N GLY A 70 -13.97 4.25 -8.84
CA GLY A 70 -13.72 3.92 -10.24
C GLY A 70 -12.25 3.67 -10.62
N VAL A 71 -11.27 3.93 -9.75
CA VAL A 71 -9.84 3.70 -10.04
C VAL A 71 -9.39 2.34 -9.54
N ILE A 72 -8.76 1.55 -10.41
CA ILE A 72 -8.06 0.31 -10.02
C ILE A 72 -6.56 0.47 -10.28
N SER A 73 -5.75 -0.02 -9.34
CA SER A 73 -4.30 0.04 -9.47
C SER A 73 -3.62 -1.27 -9.07
N VAL A 74 -2.48 -1.52 -9.71
CA VAL A 74 -1.58 -2.64 -9.41
C VAL A 74 -0.18 -2.07 -9.22
N ALA A 75 0.53 -2.52 -8.19
CA ALA A 75 1.88 -2.03 -7.91
C ALA A 75 2.85 -3.14 -7.48
N ALA A 76 4.13 -2.93 -7.80
CA ALA A 76 5.24 -3.77 -7.39
C ALA A 76 6.28 -2.94 -6.61
N ALA A 77 6.95 -3.58 -5.65
CA ALA A 77 8.02 -2.94 -4.90
C ALA A 77 9.35 -2.97 -5.68
N ILE A 78 10.08 -1.87 -5.62
CA ILE A 78 11.48 -1.79 -6.02
C ILE A 78 12.29 -1.98 -4.74
N LEU A 79 12.99 -3.11 -4.64
CA LEU A 79 13.73 -3.48 -3.44
C LEU A 79 15.18 -3.00 -3.51
N ALA A 80 15.70 -2.55 -2.37
CA ALA A 80 17.13 -2.35 -2.16
C ALA A 80 17.84 -3.70 -1.97
N ALA A 81 19.17 -3.68 -1.94
CA ALA A 81 19.99 -4.90 -1.78
C ALA A 81 19.77 -5.64 -0.45
N ASP A 82 19.24 -4.95 0.56
CA ASP A 82 18.88 -5.51 1.86
C ASP A 82 17.47 -6.16 1.89
N GLY A 83 16.76 -6.15 0.74
CA GLY A 83 15.44 -6.74 0.59
C GLY A 83 14.28 -5.85 1.05
N PHE A 84 14.53 -4.61 1.48
CA PHE A 84 13.49 -3.67 1.87
C PHE A 84 13.10 -2.74 0.72
N ALA A 85 11.87 -2.22 0.76
CA ALA A 85 11.35 -1.32 -0.27
C ALA A 85 12.14 0.01 -0.32
N LEU A 86 12.75 0.29 -1.48
CA LEU A 86 13.31 1.60 -1.83
C LEU A 86 12.22 2.53 -2.39
N GLY A 87 11.26 1.95 -3.11
CA GLY A 87 10.17 2.65 -3.76
C GLY A 87 9.21 1.66 -4.42
N THR A 88 8.30 2.15 -5.25
CA THR A 88 7.33 1.31 -5.97
C THR A 88 7.10 1.81 -7.37
N ILE A 89 6.60 0.92 -8.24
CA ILE A 89 6.05 1.26 -9.54
C ILE A 89 4.59 0.79 -9.59
N ALA A 90 3.72 1.60 -10.16
CA ALA A 90 2.29 1.32 -10.23
C ALA A 90 1.73 1.62 -11.62
N VAL A 91 0.69 0.87 -11.99
CA VAL A 91 -0.20 1.18 -13.12
C VAL A 91 -1.59 1.39 -12.53
N ALA A 92 -2.23 2.50 -12.88
CA ALA A 92 -3.59 2.84 -12.48
C ALA A 92 -4.45 3.08 -13.73
N ALA A 93 -5.69 2.62 -13.67
CA ALA A 93 -6.70 2.75 -14.72
C ALA A 93 -8.00 3.31 -14.14
#